data_AF-A0A8B8DKD2-F1
#
_entry.id   AF-A0A8B8DKD2-F1
#
_cell.length_a   1.000
_cell.length_b   1.000
_cell.length_c   1.000
_cell.angle_alpha   90.00
_cell.angle_beta   90.00
_cell.angle_gamma   90.00
#
_symmetry.space_group_name_H-M   'P 1'
#
loop_
_entity.id
_entity.type
_entity.pdbx_description
1 polymer ?
#
loop_
_entity_poly.entity_id
_entity_poly.type
_entity_poly.pdbx_seq_one_letter_code
_entity_poly.pdbx_strand_id
1 'polypeptide(L)'
;MVDSCARDVMGLIPVLYRKLKDYIEQNNLIKRLLEETTDRLNDFKDRKLKEKRKKNRQDFIWQVIVSIDEKWDKSTKYADFATDSEEILALRLTPYWKARQKSQFVGRLKTESILCYLDQLDNEVETEKEEYQVTLYNWSYLWKNLKHPDKKVSNQIKDLKERMKAITLNRMEKIYSIDTNLENMKTIELWILGSLRLKSTNDCQFPPVIARLFWLLMEKNLDDKREAFEKWGKVFKRSDPFYRKISFYAERTDESQIPKSVQQKSKSLKRDYDLSVK
;
A
#
# COMPACT_ATOMS: atom_id res chain seq x y z
N MET A 1 -19.00 -19.05 -11.60
CA MET A 1 -18.36 -18.29 -10.49
C MET A 1 -18.65 -18.93 -9.13
N VAL A 2 -19.91 -19.26 -8.82
CA VAL A 2 -20.30 -20.06 -7.63
C VAL A 2 -19.58 -21.42 -7.57
N ASP A 3 -19.44 -22.12 -8.71
CA ASP A 3 -18.78 -23.44 -8.78
C ASP A 3 -17.25 -23.43 -8.61
N SER A 4 -16.60 -22.26 -8.74
CA SER A 4 -15.16 -22.10 -8.49
C SER A 4 -14.91 -21.94 -7.01
N CYS A 5 -15.66 -21.03 -6.36
CA CYS A 5 -15.58 -20.81 -4.93
C CYS A 5 -16.02 -22.06 -4.14
N ALA A 6 -17.01 -22.80 -4.63
CA ALA A 6 -17.41 -24.08 -4.03
C ALA A 6 -16.32 -25.15 -4.13
N ARG A 7 -15.55 -25.19 -5.22
CA ARG A 7 -14.41 -26.12 -5.38
C ARG A 7 -13.24 -25.80 -4.44
N ASP A 8 -12.93 -24.53 -4.24
CA ASP A 8 -11.88 -24.12 -3.30
C ASP A 8 -12.27 -24.42 -1.84
N VAL A 9 -13.54 -24.20 -1.48
CA VAL A 9 -14.05 -24.41 -0.11
C VAL A 9 -14.32 -25.87 0.20
N MET A 10 -14.86 -26.65 -0.73
CA MET A 10 -15.23 -28.06 -0.49
C MET A 10 -14.11 -29.05 -0.86
N GLY A 11 -13.22 -28.68 -1.80
CA GLY A 11 -12.15 -29.55 -2.27
C GLY A 11 -10.79 -29.16 -1.72
N LEU A 12 -10.33 -27.94 -2.00
CA LEU A 12 -8.96 -27.52 -1.73
C LEU A 12 -8.69 -27.29 -0.23
N ILE A 13 -9.58 -26.55 0.44
CA ILE A 13 -9.42 -26.20 1.87
C ILE A 13 -9.36 -27.45 2.77
N PRO A 14 -10.23 -28.47 2.64
CA PRO A 14 -10.15 -29.67 3.47
C PRO A 14 -8.89 -30.51 3.22
N VAL A 15 -8.37 -30.51 1.99
CA VAL A 15 -7.14 -31.22 1.63
C VAL A 15 -5.92 -30.48 2.20
N LEU A 16 -5.87 -29.15 2.05
CA LEU A 16 -4.82 -28.32 2.63
C LEU A 16 -4.85 -28.41 4.16
N TYR A 17 -6.02 -28.34 4.78
CA TYR A 17 -6.18 -28.48 6.22
C TYR A 17 -5.66 -29.83 6.71
N ARG A 18 -6.00 -30.94 6.04
CA ARG A 18 -5.46 -32.27 6.38
C ARG A 18 -3.94 -32.31 6.28
N LYS A 19 -3.36 -31.88 5.16
CA LYS A 19 -1.90 -31.86 4.99
C LYS A 19 -1.20 -30.99 6.03
N LEU A 20 -1.77 -29.82 6.34
CA LEU A 20 -1.23 -28.92 7.35
C LEU A 20 -1.33 -29.55 8.74
N LYS A 21 -2.47 -30.17 9.05
CA LYS A 21 -2.71 -30.87 10.32
C LYS A 21 -1.71 -32.02 10.50
N ASP A 22 -1.58 -32.88 9.51
CA ASP A 22 -0.66 -34.02 9.55
C ASP A 22 0.79 -33.54 9.71
N TYR A 23 1.20 -32.47 9.01
CA TYR A 23 2.52 -31.86 9.18
C TYR A 23 2.73 -31.30 10.59
N ILE A 24 1.74 -30.62 11.14
CA ILE A 24 1.80 -30.03 12.48
C ILE A 24 1.87 -31.12 13.57
N GLU A 25 1.12 -32.20 13.39
CA GLU A 25 1.13 -33.37 14.27
C GLU A 25 2.49 -34.10 14.20
N GLN A 26 2.97 -34.40 12.99
CA GLN A 26 4.26 -35.07 12.78
C GLN A 26 5.45 -34.29 13.33
N ASN A 27 5.39 -32.96 13.32
CA ASN A 27 6.47 -32.10 13.80
C ASN A 27 6.26 -31.61 15.25
N ASN A 28 5.28 -32.15 15.99
CA ASN A 28 4.94 -31.74 17.36
C ASN A 28 4.69 -30.23 17.52
N LEU A 29 4.19 -29.57 16.46
CA LEU A 29 3.95 -28.13 16.41
C LEU A 29 2.59 -27.72 16.99
N ILE A 30 1.74 -28.68 17.39
CA ILE A 30 0.38 -28.42 17.89
C ILE A 30 0.39 -27.40 19.03
N LYS A 31 1.27 -27.58 20.03
CA LYS A 31 1.36 -26.68 21.18
C LYS A 31 1.74 -25.26 20.74
N ARG A 32 2.75 -25.13 19.87
CA ARG A 32 3.20 -23.84 19.32
C ARG A 32 2.13 -23.17 18.46
N LEU A 33 1.40 -23.94 17.66
CA LEU A 33 0.28 -23.43 16.86
C LEU A 33 -0.86 -22.93 17.76
N LEU A 34 -1.22 -23.70 18.79
CA LEU A 34 -2.27 -23.33 19.75
C LEU A 34 -1.89 -22.08 20.54
N GLU A 35 -0.63 -21.99 20.98
CA GLU A 35 -0.07 -20.79 21.61
C GLU A 35 -0.14 -19.61 20.65
N GLU A 36 0.37 -19.72 19.41
CA GLU A 36 0.29 -18.66 18.39
C GLU A 36 -1.14 -18.26 18.02
N THR A 37 -2.08 -19.21 17.99
CA THR A 37 -3.49 -18.95 17.64
C THR A 37 -4.23 -18.24 18.77
N THR A 38 -4.06 -18.72 20.00
CA THR A 38 -4.59 -18.07 21.21
C THR A 38 -4.02 -16.67 21.35
N ASP A 39 -2.72 -16.54 21.07
CA ASP A 39 -2.01 -15.29 21.01
C ASP A 39 -2.58 -14.34 19.95
N ARG A 40 -2.84 -14.81 18.74
CA ARG A 40 -3.49 -14.02 17.68
C ARG A 40 -4.92 -13.62 18.01
N LEU A 41 -5.67 -14.45 18.72
CA LEU A 41 -7.00 -14.11 19.20
C LEU A 41 -6.94 -13.02 20.29
N ASN A 42 -5.92 -13.06 21.14
CA ASN A 42 -5.66 -12.00 22.14
C ASN A 42 -5.17 -10.68 21.51
N ASP A 43 -4.58 -10.70 20.31
CA ASP A 43 -4.20 -9.48 19.57
C ASP A 43 -5.40 -8.58 19.22
N PHE A 44 -6.61 -9.15 19.14
CA PHE A 44 -7.85 -8.40 18.94
C PHE A 44 -8.40 -7.77 20.22
N LYS A 45 -7.93 -8.22 21.39
CA LYS A 45 -8.45 -7.82 22.70
C LYS A 45 -7.52 -6.90 23.47
N ASP A 46 -6.20 -7.01 23.29
CA ASP A 46 -5.21 -6.22 24.04
C ASP A 46 -4.22 -5.47 23.13
N ARG A 47 -4.40 -4.14 23.07
CA ARG A 47 -3.55 -3.22 22.32
C ARG A 47 -2.09 -3.22 22.79
N LYS A 48 -1.82 -3.39 24.10
CA LYS A 48 -0.46 -3.38 24.65
C LYS A 48 0.32 -4.63 24.23
N LEU A 49 -0.34 -5.79 24.23
CA LEU A 49 0.26 -7.04 23.74
C LEU A 49 0.60 -6.95 22.24
N LYS A 50 -0.32 -6.40 21.43
CA LYS A 50 -0.09 -6.13 20.01
C LYS A 50 1.11 -5.20 19.77
N GLU A 51 1.21 -4.11 20.53
CA GLU A 51 2.33 -3.17 20.45
C GLU A 51 3.66 -3.81 20.86
N LYS A 52 3.68 -4.60 21.95
CA LYS A 52 4.85 -5.36 22.40
C LYS A 52 5.33 -6.34 21.32
N ARG A 53 4.43 -7.11 20.69
CA ARG A 53 4.81 -8.02 19.60
C ARG A 53 5.35 -7.31 18.38
N LYS A 54 4.71 -6.21 17.98
CA LYS A 54 5.20 -5.39 16.87
C LYS A 54 6.64 -4.91 17.15
N LYS A 55 6.92 -4.51 18.40
CA LYS A 55 8.26 -4.14 18.84
C LYS A 55 9.22 -5.33 18.78
N ASN A 56 8.86 -6.47 19.39
CA ASN A 56 9.70 -7.67 19.38
C ASN A 56 10.06 -8.14 17.96
N ARG A 57 9.11 -8.12 17.02
CA ARG A 57 9.37 -8.45 15.60
C ARG A 57 10.33 -7.47 14.96
N GLN A 58 10.18 -6.17 15.25
CA GLN A 58 11.10 -5.15 14.75
C GLN A 58 12.50 -5.30 15.33
N ASP A 59 12.61 -5.64 16.62
CA ASP A 59 13.88 -5.87 17.30
C ASP A 59 14.60 -7.10 16.71
N PHE A 60 13.88 -8.20 16.45
CA PHE A 60 14.44 -9.38 15.77
C PHE A 60 14.95 -9.06 14.36
N ILE A 61 14.12 -8.39 13.54
CA ILE A 61 14.55 -7.94 12.19
C ILE A 61 15.81 -7.09 12.28
N TRP A 62 15.88 -6.21 13.29
CA TRP A 62 17.03 -5.34 13.47
C TRP A 62 18.29 -6.11 13.91
N GLN A 63 18.16 -7.13 14.76
CA GLN A 63 19.27 -8.01 15.13
C GLN A 63 19.87 -8.71 13.89
N VAL A 64 19.03 -9.19 12.97
CA VAL A 64 19.52 -9.77 11.70
C VAL A 64 20.25 -8.71 10.87
N ILE A 65 19.72 -7.49 10.77
CA ILE A 65 20.40 -6.39 10.07
C ILE A 65 21.75 -6.04 10.69
N VAL A 66 21.85 -6.04 12.02
CA VAL A 66 23.12 -5.85 12.73
C VAL A 66 24.09 -6.98 12.40
N SER A 67 23.63 -8.23 12.46
CA SER A 67 24.43 -9.42 12.13
C SER A 67 24.92 -9.41 10.68
N ILE A 68 24.13 -8.89 9.72
CA ILE A 68 24.59 -8.73 8.33
C ILE A 68 25.83 -7.83 8.29
N ASP A 69 25.76 -6.68 8.95
CA ASP A 69 26.82 -5.66 8.93
C ASP A 69 28.10 -6.10 9.65
N GLU A 70 27.98 -7.03 10.61
CA GLU A 70 29.10 -7.55 11.39
C GLU A 70 29.78 -8.77 10.74
N LYS A 71 29.01 -9.66 10.11
CA LYS A 71 29.52 -10.95 9.63
C LYS A 71 29.94 -10.96 8.16
N TRP A 72 29.36 -10.08 7.34
CA TRP A 72 29.54 -10.12 5.89
C TRP A 72 30.50 -9.04 5.39
N ASP A 73 31.19 -9.35 4.30
CA ASP A 73 32.15 -8.44 3.69
C ASP A 73 31.42 -7.36 2.88
N LYS A 74 32.04 -6.18 2.78
CA LYS A 74 31.50 -5.05 2.00
C LYS A 74 31.31 -5.35 0.51
N SER A 75 31.95 -6.39 -0.02
CA SER A 75 31.77 -6.86 -1.41
C SER A 75 30.57 -7.79 -1.59
N THR A 76 30.01 -8.37 -0.51
CA THR A 76 28.85 -9.27 -0.56
C THR A 76 27.67 -8.59 -1.24
N LYS A 77 27.02 -9.27 -2.19
CA LYS A 77 25.86 -8.81 -2.93
C LYS A 77 24.59 -9.41 -2.36
N TYR A 78 23.46 -8.76 -2.62
CA TYR A 78 22.15 -9.27 -2.23
C TYR A 78 21.88 -10.67 -2.81
N ALA A 79 22.37 -10.95 -4.02
CA ALA A 79 22.22 -12.24 -4.67
C ALA A 79 23.05 -13.37 -4.03
N ASP A 80 23.99 -13.05 -3.13
CA ASP A 80 24.83 -14.05 -2.46
C ASP A 80 24.08 -14.73 -1.30
N PHE A 81 22.96 -14.15 -0.85
CA PHE A 81 22.11 -14.74 0.19
C PHE A 81 21.12 -15.76 -0.40
N ALA A 82 20.83 -16.83 0.35
CA ALA A 82 19.77 -17.77 -0.01
C ALA A 82 18.39 -17.09 -0.03
N THR A 83 17.55 -17.44 -1.00
CA THR A 83 16.24 -16.79 -1.28
C THR A 83 15.30 -16.72 -0.06
N ASP A 84 15.37 -17.71 0.81
CA ASP A 84 14.55 -17.91 2.01
C ASP A 84 15.29 -17.60 3.32
N SER A 85 16.51 -17.04 3.23
CA SER A 85 17.31 -16.66 4.39
C SER A 85 16.66 -15.55 5.24
N GLU A 86 17.01 -15.53 6.52
CA GLU A 86 16.59 -14.48 7.44
C GLU A 86 17.11 -13.11 6.97
N GLU A 87 18.29 -13.05 6.36
CA GLU A 87 18.91 -11.85 5.82
C GLU A 87 18.06 -11.21 4.71
N ILE A 88 17.62 -12.01 3.74
CA ILE A 88 16.74 -11.51 2.66
C ILE A 88 15.41 -11.02 3.23
N LEU A 89 14.82 -11.76 4.17
CA LEU A 89 13.55 -11.36 4.79
C LEU A 89 13.72 -10.06 5.59
N ALA A 90 14.80 -9.94 6.37
CA ALA A 90 15.10 -8.75 7.15
C ALA A 90 15.33 -7.52 6.25
N LEU A 91 16.10 -7.68 5.17
CA LEU A 91 16.30 -6.63 4.16
C LEU A 91 14.98 -6.21 3.52
N ARG A 92 14.12 -7.16 3.08
CA ARG A 92 12.82 -6.84 2.47
C ARG A 92 11.92 -6.04 3.41
N LEU A 93 11.85 -6.41 4.68
CA LEU A 93 10.98 -5.78 5.69
C LEU A 93 11.51 -4.45 6.22
N THR A 94 12.83 -4.23 6.16
CA THR A 94 13.45 -3.00 6.66
C THR A 94 13.25 -1.85 5.67
N PRO A 95 12.76 -0.67 6.10
CA PRO A 95 12.68 0.50 5.23
C PRO A 95 14.06 0.98 4.76
N TYR A 96 14.16 1.47 3.52
CA TYR A 96 15.44 1.88 2.93
C TYR A 96 16.17 2.95 3.75
N TRP A 97 15.45 3.90 4.35
CA TRP A 97 16.05 4.95 5.16
C TRP A 97 16.66 4.40 6.46
N LYS A 98 16.07 3.37 7.07
CA LYS A 98 16.62 2.71 8.26
C LYS A 98 17.85 1.87 7.91
N ALA A 99 17.78 1.13 6.81
CA ALA A 99 18.92 0.35 6.31
C ALA A 99 20.13 1.25 6.03
N ARG A 100 19.93 2.39 5.37
CA ARG A 100 20.98 3.38 5.09
C ARG A 100 21.54 4.04 6.35
N GLN A 101 20.71 4.21 7.38
CA GLN A 101 21.15 4.73 8.68
C GLN A 101 22.04 3.71 9.43
N LYS A 102 21.86 2.40 9.22
CA LYS A 102 22.73 1.38 9.83
C LYS A 102 24.15 1.48 9.31
N SER A 103 24.31 1.36 7.99
CA SER A 103 25.60 1.46 7.32
C SER A 103 25.41 1.66 5.81
N GLN A 104 26.45 2.13 5.13
CA GLN A 104 26.44 2.24 3.66
C GLN A 104 26.30 0.86 3.00
N PHE A 105 26.92 -0.17 3.59
CA PHE A 105 26.86 -1.55 3.10
C PHE A 105 25.43 -2.12 3.15
N VAL A 106 24.78 -2.04 4.31
CA VAL A 106 23.37 -2.46 4.47
C VAL A 106 22.44 -1.62 3.58
N GLY A 107 22.71 -0.33 3.44
CA GLY A 107 21.99 0.55 2.51
C GLY A 107 22.09 0.10 1.05
N ARG A 108 23.28 -0.34 0.60
CA ARG A 108 23.49 -0.90 -0.73
C ARG A 108 22.70 -2.21 -0.91
N LEU A 109 22.84 -3.16 0.02
CA LEU A 109 22.10 -4.44 -0.03
C LEU A 109 20.58 -4.22 -0.07
N LYS A 110 20.07 -3.26 0.71
CA LYS A 110 18.66 -2.91 0.67
C LYS A 110 18.23 -2.32 -0.68
N THR A 111 19.08 -1.51 -1.31
CA THR A 111 18.82 -0.96 -2.64
C THR A 111 18.78 -2.06 -3.70
N GLU A 112 19.72 -3.01 -3.64
CA GLU A 112 19.72 -4.21 -4.50
C GLU A 112 18.47 -5.07 -4.30
N SER A 113 18.05 -5.27 -3.05
CA SER A 113 16.80 -5.97 -2.72
C SER A 113 15.57 -5.29 -3.33
N ILE A 114 15.52 -3.95 -3.32
CA ILE A 114 14.44 -3.20 -3.95
C ILE A 114 14.46 -3.39 -5.47
N LEU A 115 15.62 -3.22 -6.11
CA LEU A 115 15.75 -3.39 -7.57
C LEU A 115 15.34 -4.79 -8.00
N CYS A 116 15.79 -5.83 -7.30
CA CYS A 116 15.41 -7.21 -7.59
C CYS A 116 13.90 -7.42 -7.56
N TYR A 117 13.20 -6.85 -6.55
CA TYR A 117 11.74 -6.93 -6.49
C TYR A 117 11.06 -6.09 -7.59
N LEU A 118 11.60 -4.92 -7.94
CA LEU A 118 11.06 -4.11 -9.04
C LEU A 118 11.22 -4.81 -10.39
N ASP A 119 12.34 -5.51 -10.62
CA ASP A 119 12.57 -6.28 -11.85
C ASP A 119 11.60 -7.47 -11.94
N GLN A 120 11.35 -8.17 -10.83
CA GLN A 120 10.33 -9.23 -10.76
C GLN A 120 8.94 -8.68 -11.08
N LEU A 121 8.57 -7.58 -10.44
CA LEU A 121 7.28 -6.92 -10.62
C LEU A 121 7.09 -6.40 -12.05
N ASP A 122 8.16 -5.90 -12.65
CA ASP A 122 8.18 -5.45 -14.04
C ASP A 122 7.91 -6.60 -15.01
N ASN A 123 8.59 -7.73 -14.82
CA ASN A 123 8.37 -8.92 -15.62
C ASN A 123 6.92 -9.44 -15.49
N GLU A 124 6.33 -9.42 -14.30
CA GLU A 124 4.92 -9.79 -14.11
C GLU A 124 3.97 -8.86 -14.89
N VAL A 125 4.18 -7.54 -14.78
CA VAL A 125 3.36 -6.54 -15.49
C VAL A 125 3.50 -6.67 -17.01
N GLU A 126 4.70 -6.89 -17.52
CA GLU A 126 4.97 -7.08 -18.95
C GLU A 126 4.39 -8.39 -19.49
N THR A 127 4.40 -9.45 -18.68
CA THR A 127 3.89 -10.77 -19.08
C THR A 127 2.37 -10.79 -19.10
N GLU A 128 1.74 -10.30 -18.03
CA GLU A 128 0.27 -10.34 -17.87
C GLU A 128 -0.45 -9.17 -18.56
N LYS A 129 0.24 -8.06 -18.83
CA LYS A 129 -0.29 -6.88 -19.53
C LYS A 129 -1.62 -6.40 -18.94
N GLU A 130 -2.70 -6.36 -19.73
CA GLU A 130 -4.03 -5.91 -19.28
C GLU A 130 -4.68 -6.85 -18.24
N GLU A 131 -4.22 -8.10 -18.14
CA GLU A 131 -4.74 -9.07 -17.18
C GLU A 131 -4.09 -8.92 -15.80
N TYR A 132 -2.98 -8.17 -15.71
CA TYR A 132 -2.23 -7.98 -14.47
C TYR A 132 -3.12 -7.47 -13.33
N GLN A 133 -3.08 -8.16 -12.18
CA GLN A 133 -3.88 -7.79 -11.02
C GLN A 133 -3.05 -6.94 -10.04
N VAL A 134 -3.25 -5.62 -10.09
CA VAL A 134 -2.61 -4.72 -9.13
C VAL A 134 -3.11 -5.02 -7.73
N THR A 135 -2.19 -5.35 -6.82
CA THR A 135 -2.49 -5.61 -5.42
C THR A 135 -2.23 -4.38 -4.55
N LEU A 136 -2.89 -4.32 -3.39
CA LEU A 136 -2.61 -3.28 -2.39
C LEU A 136 -1.15 -3.32 -1.92
N TYR A 137 -0.56 -4.51 -1.82
CA TYR A 137 0.84 -4.67 -1.43
C TYR A 137 1.77 -4.02 -2.45
N ASN A 138 1.64 -4.36 -3.73
CA ASN A 138 2.50 -3.85 -4.81
C ASN A 138 2.38 -2.32 -4.90
N TRP A 139 1.15 -1.80 -4.89
CA TRP A 139 0.91 -0.36 -4.91
C TRP A 139 1.50 0.38 -3.70
N SER A 140 1.30 -0.17 -2.49
CA SER A 140 1.85 0.38 -1.25
C SER A 140 3.39 0.35 -1.25
N TYR A 141 3.98 -0.73 -1.77
CA TYR A 141 5.42 -0.89 -1.89
C TYR A 141 6.03 0.20 -2.78
N LEU A 142 5.46 0.40 -3.98
CA LEU A 142 5.89 1.47 -4.89
C LEU A 142 5.78 2.84 -4.23
N TRP A 143 4.66 3.12 -3.55
CA TRP A 143 4.45 4.40 -2.89
C TRP A 143 5.48 4.68 -1.78
N LYS A 144 5.80 3.68 -0.94
CA LYS A 144 6.77 3.81 0.15
C LYS A 144 8.20 4.08 -0.35
N ASN A 145 8.54 3.57 -1.52
CA ASN A 145 9.88 3.70 -2.11
C ASN A 145 9.99 4.80 -3.17
N LEU A 146 8.91 5.54 -3.47
CA LEU A 146 8.89 6.56 -4.53
C LEU A 146 9.96 7.67 -4.37
N LYS A 147 10.32 7.99 -3.13
CA LYS A 147 11.33 9.01 -2.80
C LYS A 147 12.72 8.41 -2.52
N HIS A 148 12.99 7.21 -3.02
CA HIS A 148 14.30 6.59 -2.86
C HIS A 148 15.41 7.50 -3.41
N PRO A 149 16.56 7.64 -2.73
CA PRO A 149 17.65 8.51 -3.17
C PRO A 149 18.32 8.01 -4.46
N ASP A 150 18.30 6.70 -4.70
CA ASP A 150 18.76 6.12 -5.97
C ASP A 150 17.76 6.43 -7.09
N LYS A 151 18.25 7.13 -8.13
CA LYS A 151 17.45 7.56 -9.27
C LYS A 151 16.93 6.39 -10.09
N LYS A 152 17.71 5.31 -10.26
CA LYS A 152 17.28 4.09 -10.98
C LYS A 152 16.05 3.51 -10.31
N VAL A 153 16.10 3.32 -8.99
CA VAL A 153 14.96 2.86 -8.18
C VAL A 153 13.76 3.78 -8.34
N SER A 154 13.94 5.09 -8.14
CA SER A 154 12.82 6.03 -8.18
C SER A 154 12.17 6.16 -9.56
N ASN A 155 12.95 5.99 -10.64
CA ASN A 155 12.45 6.06 -12.01
C ASN A 155 11.67 4.80 -12.38
N GLN A 156 12.20 3.61 -12.06
CA GLN A 156 11.50 2.34 -12.30
C GLN A 156 10.18 2.27 -11.51
N ILE A 157 10.16 2.77 -10.27
CA ILE A 157 8.93 2.87 -9.48
C ILE A 157 7.89 3.78 -10.15
N LYS A 158 8.31 4.93 -10.69
CA LYS A 158 7.39 5.85 -11.37
C LYS A 158 6.77 5.18 -12.59
N ASP A 159 7.61 4.53 -13.40
CA ASP A 159 7.17 3.85 -14.62
C ASP A 159 6.17 2.72 -14.30
N LEU A 160 6.52 1.80 -13.39
CA LEU A 160 5.62 0.73 -12.94
C LEU A 160 4.30 1.26 -12.40
N LYS A 161 4.37 2.34 -11.61
CA LYS A 161 3.17 2.95 -11.03
C LYS A 161 2.25 3.51 -12.12
N GLU A 162 2.79 4.14 -13.16
CA GLU A 162 2.00 4.67 -14.27
C GLU A 162 1.38 3.54 -15.10
N ARG A 163 2.12 2.47 -15.40
CA ARG A 163 1.58 1.28 -16.08
C ARG A 163 0.48 0.59 -15.28
N MET A 164 0.70 0.30 -13.99
CA MET A 164 -0.31 -0.29 -13.10
C MET A 164 -1.56 0.58 -12.97
N LYS A 165 -1.38 1.91 -12.90
CA LYS A 165 -2.49 2.87 -12.90
C LYS A 165 -3.28 2.76 -14.20
N ALA A 166 -2.64 2.77 -15.36
CA ALA A 166 -3.30 2.66 -16.66
C ALA A 166 -4.09 1.34 -16.79
N ILE A 167 -3.48 0.20 -16.44
CA ILE A 167 -4.14 -1.11 -16.44
C ILE A 167 -5.41 -1.08 -15.57
N THR A 168 -5.31 -0.53 -14.36
CA THR A 168 -6.46 -0.45 -13.45
C THR A 168 -7.55 0.47 -13.98
N LEU A 169 -7.20 1.66 -14.48
CA LEU A 169 -8.19 2.60 -15.01
C LEU A 169 -8.90 2.05 -16.25
N ASN A 170 -8.18 1.41 -17.17
CA ASN A 170 -8.77 0.76 -18.34
C ASN A 170 -9.74 -0.36 -17.93
N ARG A 171 -9.40 -1.13 -16.89
CA ARG A 171 -10.29 -2.16 -16.36
C ARG A 171 -11.53 -1.55 -15.70
N MET A 172 -11.36 -0.48 -14.93
CA MET A 172 -12.46 0.25 -14.30
C MET A 172 -13.44 0.80 -15.35
N GLU A 173 -12.94 1.35 -16.45
CA GLU A 173 -13.77 1.84 -17.56
C GLU A 173 -14.62 0.73 -18.20
N LYS A 174 -14.06 -0.48 -18.35
CA LYS A 174 -14.78 -1.64 -18.91
C LYS A 174 -15.83 -2.22 -17.96
N ILE A 175 -15.61 -2.16 -16.65
CA ILE A 175 -16.44 -2.83 -15.65
C ILE A 175 -17.52 -1.91 -15.07
N TYR A 176 -17.21 -0.62 -14.91
CA TYR A 176 -18.09 0.32 -14.23
C TYR A 176 -18.86 1.21 -15.20
N SER A 177 -20.03 1.65 -14.74
CA SER A 177 -20.90 2.59 -15.45
C SER A 177 -20.98 3.93 -14.73
N ILE A 178 -21.62 4.90 -15.37
CA ILE A 178 -21.95 6.18 -14.75
C ILE A 178 -22.77 5.99 -13.48
N ASP A 179 -23.55 4.92 -13.31
CA ASP A 179 -24.39 4.75 -12.11
C ASP A 179 -23.69 3.99 -10.96
N THR A 180 -22.42 3.62 -11.14
CA THR A 180 -21.68 2.86 -10.13
C THR A 180 -21.49 3.64 -8.84
N ASN A 181 -21.74 2.98 -7.71
CA ASN A 181 -21.47 3.46 -6.36
C ASN A 181 -20.09 3.01 -5.85
N LEU A 182 -19.45 3.84 -5.02
CA LEU A 182 -18.11 3.57 -4.48
C LEU A 182 -18.01 2.28 -3.65
N GLU A 183 -19.12 1.83 -3.04
CA GLU A 183 -19.18 0.62 -2.21
C GLU A 183 -18.98 -0.66 -3.02
N ASN A 184 -19.25 -0.62 -4.32
CA ASN A 184 -19.08 -1.75 -5.24
C ASN A 184 -17.66 -1.83 -5.82
N MET A 185 -16.78 -0.90 -5.43
CA MET A 185 -15.41 -0.81 -5.93
C MET A 185 -14.43 -1.57 -5.04
N LYS A 186 -13.39 -2.14 -5.65
CA LYS A 186 -12.29 -2.75 -4.90
C LYS A 186 -11.48 -1.66 -4.21
N THR A 187 -10.94 -1.98 -3.04
CA THR A 187 -10.10 -1.04 -2.28
C THR A 187 -8.93 -0.51 -3.11
N ILE A 188 -8.28 -1.35 -3.92
CA ILE A 188 -7.15 -0.92 -4.76
C ILE A 188 -7.58 0.11 -5.83
N GLU A 189 -8.75 -0.06 -6.43
CA GLU A 189 -9.30 0.87 -7.42
C GLU A 189 -9.57 2.24 -6.77
N LEU A 190 -10.15 2.26 -5.57
CA LEU A 190 -10.33 3.48 -4.79
C LEU A 190 -9.00 4.16 -4.46
N TRP A 191 -7.95 3.40 -4.15
CA TRP A 191 -6.61 3.96 -3.90
C TRP A 191 -5.98 4.57 -5.15
N ILE A 192 -6.14 3.91 -6.30
CA ILE A 192 -5.63 4.38 -7.59
C ILE A 192 -6.40 5.62 -8.04
N LEU A 193 -7.72 5.60 -7.96
CA LEU A 193 -8.60 6.74 -8.21
C LEU A 193 -8.27 7.92 -7.29
N GLY A 194 -8.07 7.64 -6.00
CA GLY A 194 -7.62 8.61 -5.00
C GLY A 194 -6.23 9.19 -5.28
N SER A 195 -5.42 8.56 -6.13
CA SER A 195 -4.11 9.06 -6.53
C SER A 195 -4.17 10.06 -7.69
N LEU A 196 -5.30 10.14 -8.41
CA LEU A 196 -5.48 11.04 -9.54
C LEU A 196 -5.60 12.51 -9.12
N ARG A 197 -5.36 13.39 -10.10
CA ARG A 197 -5.48 14.85 -10.00
C ARG A 197 -6.19 15.40 -11.24
N LEU A 198 -7.50 15.21 -11.29
CA LEU A 198 -8.31 15.75 -12.38
C LEU A 198 -8.37 17.28 -12.29
N LYS A 199 -8.32 17.96 -13.43
CA LYS A 199 -8.43 19.42 -13.48
C LYS A 199 -9.87 19.89 -13.63
N SER A 200 -10.72 19.06 -14.22
CA SER A 200 -12.11 19.37 -14.54
C SER A 200 -13.01 18.13 -14.53
N THR A 201 -14.33 18.33 -14.48
CA THR A 201 -15.33 17.28 -14.69
C THR A 201 -15.26 16.70 -16.09
N ASN A 202 -14.91 17.53 -17.08
CA ASN A 202 -14.75 17.15 -18.49
C ASN A 202 -13.27 16.98 -18.88
N ASP A 203 -12.43 16.51 -17.95
CA ASP A 203 -11.00 16.31 -18.23
C ASP A 203 -10.82 15.22 -19.29
N CYS A 204 -10.50 15.61 -20.53
CA CYS A 204 -10.37 14.72 -21.68
C CYS A 204 -9.29 13.64 -21.53
N GLN A 205 -8.41 13.75 -20.52
CA GLN A 205 -7.44 12.72 -20.20
C GLN A 205 -8.06 11.49 -19.53
N PHE A 206 -9.31 11.60 -19.05
CA PHE A 206 -9.98 10.54 -18.32
C PHE A 206 -11.38 10.28 -18.91
N PRO A 207 -11.78 9.00 -19.05
CA PRO A 207 -13.14 8.65 -19.42
C PRO A 207 -14.17 9.24 -18.46
N PRO A 208 -15.39 9.62 -18.92
CA PRO A 208 -16.42 10.23 -18.08
C PRO A 208 -16.78 9.41 -16.83
N VAL A 209 -16.79 8.06 -16.94
CA VAL A 209 -17.04 7.15 -15.81
C VAL A 209 -15.96 7.32 -14.73
N ILE A 210 -14.69 7.35 -15.12
CA ILE A 210 -13.55 7.54 -14.20
C ILE A 210 -13.63 8.92 -13.54
N ALA A 211 -13.93 9.96 -14.32
CA ALA A 211 -14.08 11.31 -13.79
C ALA A 211 -15.21 11.40 -12.76
N ARG A 212 -16.39 10.82 -13.05
CA ARG A 212 -17.49 10.77 -12.08
C ARG A 212 -17.10 10.05 -10.80
N LEU A 213 -16.57 8.83 -10.90
CA LEU A 213 -16.16 8.04 -9.74
C LEU A 213 -15.11 8.79 -8.91
N PHE A 214 -14.17 9.46 -9.58
CA PHE A 214 -13.17 10.29 -8.92
C PHE A 214 -13.80 11.39 -8.09
N TRP A 215 -14.76 12.13 -8.65
CA TRP A 215 -15.42 13.23 -7.95
C TRP A 215 -16.27 12.75 -6.77
N LEU A 216 -16.97 11.62 -6.92
CA LEU A 216 -17.68 11.00 -5.80
C LEU A 216 -16.72 10.62 -4.67
N LEU A 217 -15.59 10.00 -5.02
CA LEU A 217 -14.58 9.62 -4.02
C LEU A 217 -13.97 10.86 -3.37
N MET A 218 -13.76 11.94 -4.12
CA MET A 218 -13.26 13.21 -3.58
C MET A 218 -14.25 13.83 -2.59
N GLU A 219 -15.54 13.82 -2.91
CA GLU A 219 -16.58 14.33 -2.03
C GLU A 219 -16.64 13.52 -0.72
N LYS A 220 -16.71 12.19 -0.80
CA LYS A 220 -16.69 11.31 0.37
C LYS A 220 -15.44 11.55 1.23
N ASN A 221 -14.27 11.62 0.62
CA ASN A 221 -13.04 11.90 1.35
C ASN A 221 -13.06 13.27 2.03
N LEU A 222 -13.65 14.30 1.42
CA LEU A 222 -13.77 15.61 2.04
C LEU A 222 -14.69 15.57 3.27
N ASP A 223 -15.79 14.82 3.19
CA ASP A 223 -16.72 14.64 4.31
C ASP A 223 -16.06 13.87 5.46
N ASP A 224 -15.42 12.73 5.17
CA ASP A 224 -14.67 11.94 6.16
C ASP A 224 -13.57 12.79 6.84
N LYS A 225 -12.89 13.63 6.06
CA LYS A 225 -11.83 14.52 6.55
C LYS A 225 -12.37 15.68 7.38
N ARG A 226 -13.56 16.17 7.05
CA ARG A 226 -14.27 17.18 7.82
C ARG A 226 -14.66 16.62 9.18
N GLU A 227 -15.31 15.46 9.21
CA GLU A 227 -15.69 14.78 10.46
C GLU A 227 -14.47 14.49 11.33
N ALA A 228 -13.39 13.98 10.74
CA ALA A 228 -12.15 13.72 11.47
C ALA A 228 -11.52 15.02 12.03
N PHE A 229 -11.57 16.12 11.28
CA PHE A 229 -11.08 17.41 11.75
C PHE A 229 -11.94 17.96 12.90
N GLU A 230 -13.26 17.85 12.83
CA GLU A 230 -14.16 18.27 13.91
C GLU A 230 -13.96 17.45 15.18
N LYS A 231 -13.71 16.13 15.03
CA LYS A 231 -13.51 15.21 16.15
C LYS A 231 -12.12 15.33 16.80
N TRP A 232 -11.06 15.46 16.01
CA TRP A 232 -9.67 15.36 16.47
C TRP A 232 -8.89 16.68 16.39
N GLY A 233 -9.49 17.72 15.82
CA GLY A 233 -8.96 19.07 15.75
C GLY A 233 -7.57 19.15 15.09
N LYS A 234 -6.73 20.04 15.64
CA LYS A 234 -5.40 20.40 15.13
C LYS A 234 -4.40 19.23 15.01
N VAL A 235 -4.58 18.16 15.81
CA VAL A 235 -3.69 16.98 15.78
C VAL A 235 -3.73 16.30 14.41
N PHE A 236 -4.89 16.33 13.75
CA PHE A 236 -5.11 15.70 12.45
C PHE A 236 -4.32 16.38 11.30
N LYS A 237 -4.11 17.70 11.36
CA LYS A 237 -3.47 18.49 10.28
C LYS A 237 -1.98 18.19 10.08
N ARG A 238 -1.20 18.04 11.16
CA ARG A 238 0.29 17.96 11.09
C ARG A 238 0.81 16.79 10.27
N SER A 239 0.00 15.76 10.08
CA SER A 239 0.36 14.55 9.36
C SER A 239 -0.48 14.30 8.11
N ASP A 240 -1.35 15.23 7.67
CA ASP A 240 -2.32 14.91 6.63
C ASP A 240 -1.76 15.10 5.20
N PRO A 241 -1.41 14.01 4.48
CA PRO A 241 -1.00 14.09 3.08
C PRO A 241 -2.14 14.59 2.16
N PHE A 242 -3.39 14.53 2.62
CA PHE A 242 -4.56 14.97 1.87
C PHE A 242 -4.69 16.50 1.80
N TYR A 243 -4.05 17.26 2.72
CA TYR A 243 -4.09 18.73 2.69
C TYR A 243 -3.61 19.29 1.35
N ARG A 244 -2.52 18.77 0.78
CA ARG A 244 -2.03 19.20 -0.55
C ARG A 244 -3.07 18.98 -1.66
N LYS A 245 -3.91 17.96 -1.52
CA LYS A 245 -4.97 17.65 -2.47
C LYS A 245 -6.14 18.61 -2.30
N ILE A 246 -6.54 18.91 -1.06
CA ILE A 246 -7.55 19.93 -0.75
C ILE A 246 -7.11 21.31 -1.27
N SER A 247 -5.86 21.72 -1.02
CA SER A 247 -5.35 23.02 -1.48
C SER A 247 -5.41 23.17 -3.00
N PHE A 248 -5.12 22.09 -3.73
CA PHE A 248 -5.22 22.09 -5.18
C PHE A 248 -6.64 22.44 -5.66
N TYR A 249 -7.68 21.81 -5.08
CA TYR A 249 -9.08 22.05 -5.47
C TYR A 249 -9.69 23.34 -4.89
N ALA A 250 -9.11 23.86 -3.82
CA ALA A 250 -9.55 25.12 -3.22
C ALA A 250 -9.02 26.35 -3.98
N GLU A 251 -7.81 26.29 -4.55
CA GLU A 251 -7.09 27.47 -5.07
C GLU A 251 -6.67 27.39 -6.54
N ARG A 252 -6.42 26.18 -7.07
CA ARG A 252 -5.71 26.00 -8.35
C ARG A 252 -6.60 25.49 -9.49
N THR A 253 -7.87 25.27 -9.22
CA THR A 253 -8.86 24.82 -10.21
C THR A 253 -9.91 25.88 -10.43
N ASP A 254 -10.28 26.10 -11.70
CA ASP A 254 -11.37 26.98 -12.08
C ASP A 254 -12.70 26.46 -11.48
N GLU A 255 -13.42 27.36 -10.81
CA GLU A 255 -14.67 27.09 -10.11
C GLU A 255 -15.76 26.54 -11.03
N SER A 256 -15.73 26.94 -12.29
CA SER A 256 -16.68 26.50 -13.30
C SER A 256 -16.43 25.07 -13.79
N GLN A 257 -15.23 24.52 -13.52
CA GLN A 257 -14.75 23.30 -14.13
C GLN A 257 -14.87 22.07 -13.23
N ILE A 258 -15.12 22.23 -11.93
CA ILE A 258 -15.23 21.12 -10.96
C ILE A 258 -16.58 21.13 -10.25
N PRO A 259 -17.01 20.03 -9.62
CA PRO A 259 -18.27 20.01 -8.89
C PRO A 259 -18.30 21.05 -7.76
N LYS A 260 -19.36 21.88 -7.74
CA LYS A 260 -19.53 22.96 -6.76
C LYS A 260 -19.40 22.48 -5.31
N SER A 261 -19.98 21.32 -4.99
CA SER A 261 -19.90 20.71 -3.65
C SER A 261 -18.44 20.46 -3.25
N VAL A 262 -17.67 19.78 -4.11
CA VAL A 262 -16.25 19.47 -3.88
C VAL A 262 -15.46 20.77 -3.67
N GLN A 263 -15.72 21.79 -4.47
CA GLN A 263 -15.04 23.07 -4.34
C GLN A 263 -15.35 23.77 -3.01
N GLN A 264 -16.64 23.91 -2.67
CA GLN A 264 -17.08 24.56 -1.43
C GLN A 264 -16.54 23.85 -0.19
N LYS A 265 -16.64 22.51 -0.17
CA LYS A 265 -16.08 21.66 0.89
C LYS A 265 -14.57 21.82 0.98
N SER A 266 -13.85 21.86 -0.15
CA SER A 266 -12.41 22.05 -0.19
C SER A 266 -11.98 23.43 0.34
N LYS A 267 -12.65 24.51 -0.09
CA LYS A 267 -12.39 25.88 0.40
C LYS A 267 -12.65 26.01 1.89
N SER A 268 -13.78 25.50 2.35
CA SER A 268 -14.18 25.52 3.77
C SER A 268 -13.16 24.77 4.64
N LEU A 269 -12.88 23.51 4.28
CA LEU A 269 -11.94 22.66 5.02
C LEU A 269 -10.52 23.25 5.01
N LYS A 270 -10.08 23.79 3.87
CA LYS A 270 -8.78 24.47 3.77
C LYS A 270 -8.72 25.69 4.69
N ARG A 271 -9.72 26.57 4.64
CA ARG A 271 -9.78 27.78 5.47
C ARG A 271 -9.64 27.42 6.94
N ASP A 272 -10.39 26.42 7.39
CA ASP A 272 -10.37 26.01 8.80
C ASP A 272 -9.03 25.36 9.16
N TYR A 273 -8.42 24.59 8.23
CA TYR A 273 -7.05 24.10 8.40
C TYR A 273 -6.07 25.27 8.56
N ASP A 274 -6.18 26.32 7.75
CA ASP A 274 -5.25 27.46 7.76
C ASP A 274 -5.43 28.34 9.00
N LEU A 275 -6.67 28.57 9.45
CA LEU A 275 -6.97 29.29 10.69
C LEU A 275 -6.46 28.54 11.92
N SER A 276 -6.41 27.21 11.88
CA SER A 276 -5.90 26.39 12.98
C SER A 276 -4.37 26.48 13.19
N VAL A 277 -3.65 27.22 12.33
CA VAL A 277 -2.19 27.47 12.42
C VAL A 277 -1.84 28.60 13.41
N LYS A 278 -2.82 29.43 13.81
CA LYS A 278 -2.69 30.35 14.94
C LYS A 278 -3.07 29.65 16.25
#